data_AF-A0A6P5AI09-F1
#
_entry.id   AF-A0A6P5AI09-F1
#
_cell.length_a   1.000
_cell.length_b   1.000
_cell.length_c   1.000
_cell.angle_alpha   90.00
_cell.angle_beta   90.00
_cell.angle_gamma   90.00
#
_symmetry.space_group_name_H-M   'P 1'
#
loop_
_entity.id
_entity.type
_entity.pdbx_description
1 polymer ?
#
loop_
_entity_poly.entity_id
_entity_poly.type
_entity_poly.pdbx_seq_one_letter_code
_entity_poly.pdbx_strand_id
1 'polypeptide(L)'
;MCAQEMKNYRFLSWSAVILQLQLCLRAVVPTLSAEADVTGLTELLPTESTGLRYCSLFGNRAPKPEHKLVSCPWFRLDSCCYQEEVDRLFPIVTPPRGADQVCRDHLYYLKCYICSPHQHLFYRDETVTMCEEFCDSIFWACANATLEGERISDLYSNGREYCLGRKFRVEKESSGACYTVPIVPEEPASSAYSTHHHPAAVRITLLITSWTLFITAKLTLL
;
A
#
# COMPACT_ATOMS: atom_id res chain seq x y z
N MET A 1 31.55 19.73 20.12
CA MET A 1 31.06 20.95 19.44
C MET A 1 31.96 21.22 18.24
N CYS A 2 31.55 20.78 17.06
CA CYS A 2 32.06 21.21 15.75
C CYS A 2 30.92 20.96 14.76
N ALA A 3 29.90 21.81 14.85
CA ALA A 3 28.80 21.85 13.91
C ALA A 3 28.54 23.31 13.60
N GLN A 4 29.32 23.89 12.69
CA GLN A 4 28.82 25.00 11.91
C GLN A 4 29.68 25.25 10.66
N GLU A 5 28.94 25.44 9.57
CA GLU A 5 29.32 26.02 8.27
C GLU A 5 30.21 25.18 7.35
N MET A 6 29.57 24.46 6.42
CA MET A 6 30.13 24.22 5.08
C MET A 6 29.25 24.88 4.03
N LYS A 7 29.42 26.21 3.86
CA LYS A 7 29.02 26.92 2.63
C LYS A 7 30.25 27.01 1.73
N ASN A 8 30.07 26.65 0.47
CA ASN A 8 30.95 26.98 -0.66
C ASN A 8 32.43 26.55 -0.58
N TYR A 9 32.72 25.35 -1.10
CA TYR A 9 34.04 25.07 -1.65
C TYR A 9 33.90 24.42 -3.03
N ARG A 10 33.78 25.26 -4.06
CA ARG A 10 34.19 24.92 -5.42
C ARG A 10 35.70 25.11 -5.50
N PHE A 11 36.39 24.14 -6.10
CA PHE A 11 37.83 24.11 -6.37
C PHE A 11 38.74 24.03 -5.15
N LEU A 12 39.18 22.81 -4.80
CA LEU A 12 40.54 22.53 -4.30
C LEU A 12 40.85 21.02 -4.42
N SER A 13 42.12 20.74 -4.75
CA SER A 13 42.73 19.45 -5.10
C SER A 13 42.40 18.28 -4.16
N TRP A 14 42.10 17.11 -4.75
CA TRP A 14 41.78 15.84 -4.05
C TRP A 14 42.86 15.36 -3.06
N SER A 15 44.10 15.84 -3.17
CA SER A 15 45.19 15.50 -2.25
C SER A 15 45.05 16.13 -0.85
N ALA A 16 44.25 17.20 -0.69
CA ALA A 16 44.07 17.87 0.61
C ALA A 16 42.95 17.24 1.48
N VAL A 17 42.02 16.50 0.88
CA VAL A 17 40.90 15.86 1.58
C VAL A 17 41.35 14.61 2.35
N ILE A 18 42.37 13.91 1.85
CA ILE A 18 42.85 12.65 2.44
C ILE A 18 43.66 12.91 3.73
N LEU A 19 44.34 14.05 3.85
CA LEU A 19 45.16 14.37 5.03
C LEU A 19 44.32 14.79 6.25
N GLN A 20 43.13 15.35 6.05
CA GLN A 20 42.20 15.75 7.13
C GLN A 20 41.44 14.54 7.73
N LEU A 21 41.24 13.45 6.97
CA LEU A 21 40.57 12.25 7.49
C LEU A 21 41.46 11.40 8.42
N GLN A 22 42.79 11.42 8.23
CA GLN A 22 43.70 10.58 9.05
C GLN A 22 44.02 11.14 10.44
N LEU A 23 43.77 12.42 10.71
CA LEU A 23 44.00 13.04 12.03
C LEU A 23 42.85 12.82 13.02
N CYS A 24 41.65 12.45 12.56
CA CYS A 24 40.51 12.19 13.45
C CYS A 24 40.44 10.74 13.99
N LEU A 25 41.20 9.79 13.42
CA LEU A 25 41.09 8.36 13.74
C LEU A 25 42.02 7.88 14.88
N ARG A 26 42.86 8.74 15.48
CA ARG A 26 43.83 8.33 16.51
C ARG A 26 43.58 8.84 17.93
N ALA A 27 42.42 9.45 18.21
CA ALA A 27 42.20 10.10 19.49
C ALA A 27 40.87 9.76 20.18
N VAL A 28 40.48 8.48 20.25
CA VAL A 28 39.55 8.02 21.30
C VAL A 28 39.87 6.55 21.63
N VAL A 29 40.84 6.33 22.53
CA VAL A 29 40.94 5.08 23.29
C VAL A 29 40.50 5.42 24.71
N PRO A 30 39.31 5.03 25.17
CA PRO A 30 38.98 5.00 26.58
C PRO A 30 39.27 3.59 27.09
N THR A 31 40.33 3.45 27.87
CA THR A 31 40.51 2.34 28.82
C THR A 31 39.41 2.43 29.86
N LEU A 32 38.54 1.43 29.94
CA LEU A 32 37.59 1.27 31.05
C LEU A 32 37.73 -0.15 31.60
N SER A 33 38.52 -0.28 32.68
CA SER A 33 38.40 -1.38 33.63
C SER A 33 37.27 -1.03 34.59
N ALA A 34 36.25 -1.89 34.64
CA ALA A 34 35.39 -2.04 35.80
C ALA A 34 34.82 -3.46 35.76
N GLU A 35 35.31 -4.31 36.67
CA GLU A 35 34.70 -5.58 37.01
C GLU A 35 33.38 -5.30 37.73
N ALA A 36 32.29 -5.85 37.24
CA ALA A 36 31.06 -6.03 38.00
C ALA A 36 30.38 -7.33 37.57
N ASP A 37 30.13 -8.09 38.61
CA ASP A 37 29.71 -9.48 38.68
C ASP A 37 28.18 -9.63 38.59
N VAL A 38 27.74 -10.83 38.23
CA VAL A 38 26.42 -11.44 38.50
C VAL A 38 25.16 -10.81 37.85
N THR A 39 24.73 -11.50 36.79
CA THR A 39 23.37 -12.03 36.57
C THR A 39 22.19 -11.04 36.50
N GLY A 40 21.85 -10.66 35.26
CA GLY A 40 20.52 -10.17 34.91
C GLY A 40 20.16 -10.63 33.50
N LEU A 41 18.94 -11.16 33.34
CA LEU A 41 18.08 -11.07 32.13
C LEU A 41 16.68 -11.61 32.52
N THR A 42 16.01 -10.93 33.45
CA THR A 42 14.55 -10.86 33.42
C THR A 42 14.22 -9.57 32.70
N GLU A 43 13.83 -9.73 31.45
CA GLU A 43 13.44 -8.67 30.54
C GLU A 43 12.18 -7.99 31.08
N LEU A 44 12.37 -6.87 31.77
CA LEU A 44 11.30 -5.90 32.01
C LEU A 44 10.96 -5.30 30.64
N LEU A 45 9.94 -5.86 29.99
CA LEU A 45 9.28 -5.22 28.86
C LEU A 45 8.96 -3.78 29.28
N PRO A 46 9.46 -2.76 28.54
CA PRO A 46 9.06 -1.40 28.77
C PRO A 46 7.54 -1.33 28.59
N THR A 47 6.81 -1.03 29.66
CA THR A 47 5.51 -0.39 29.52
C THR A 47 5.79 0.98 28.91
N GLU A 48 5.92 1.03 27.58
CA GLU A 48 5.71 2.28 26.88
C GLU A 48 4.36 2.82 27.33
N SER A 49 4.31 4.10 27.66
CA SER A 49 3.07 4.84 27.71
C SER A 49 2.55 5.04 26.28
N THR A 50 2.30 3.95 25.55
CA THR A 50 1.59 3.97 24.29
C THR A 50 0.13 4.21 24.63
N GLY A 51 -0.42 5.34 24.19
CA GLY A 51 -1.82 5.68 24.43
C GLY A 51 -2.74 4.49 24.14
N LEU A 52 -3.73 4.27 25.02
CA LEU A 52 -4.65 3.13 24.93
C LEU A 52 -5.25 3.08 23.52
N ARG A 53 -4.94 2.03 22.77
CA ARG A 53 -5.54 1.76 21.44
C ARG A 53 -6.89 1.10 21.64
N TYR A 54 -7.94 1.70 21.08
CA TYR A 54 -9.29 1.17 21.17
C TYR A 54 -10.09 1.40 19.88
N CYS A 55 -11.10 0.55 19.72
CA CYS A 55 -12.00 0.53 18.59
C CYS A 55 -13.25 1.35 18.90
N SER A 56 -13.22 2.65 18.61
CA SER A 56 -14.32 3.57 18.94
C SER A 56 -15.66 3.22 18.27
N LEU A 57 -15.65 2.56 17.11
CA LEU A 57 -16.86 2.06 16.44
C LEU A 57 -17.48 0.85 17.16
N PHE A 58 -16.66 0.04 17.84
CA PHE A 58 -17.07 -1.25 18.42
C PHE A 58 -17.08 -1.22 19.94
N GLY A 59 -17.58 -0.13 20.52
CA GLY A 59 -17.73 0.02 21.97
C GLY A 59 -16.41 0.10 22.72
N ASN A 60 -15.39 0.71 22.12
CA ASN A 60 -14.04 0.90 22.70
C ASN A 60 -13.35 -0.41 23.09
N ARG A 61 -13.69 -1.54 22.45
CA ARG A 61 -12.95 -2.79 22.65
C ARG A 61 -11.50 -2.65 22.18
N ALA A 62 -10.61 -3.45 22.75
CA ALA A 62 -9.23 -3.53 22.29
C ALA A 62 -9.16 -4.21 20.90
N PRO A 63 -8.25 -3.77 20.00
CA PRO A 63 -7.91 -4.49 18.78
C PRO A 63 -7.42 -5.90 19.08
N LYS A 64 -7.69 -6.85 18.17
CA LYS A 64 -7.28 -8.26 18.30
C LYS A 64 -6.91 -8.85 16.94
N PRO A 65 -6.04 -9.88 16.88
CA PRO A 65 -5.81 -10.62 15.65
C PRO A 65 -7.10 -11.26 15.12
N GLU A 66 -7.31 -11.18 13.81
CA GLU A 66 -8.41 -11.83 13.10
C GLU A 66 -7.89 -12.51 11.82
N HIS A 67 -7.50 -13.78 11.97
CA HIS A 67 -6.88 -14.54 10.88
C HIS A 67 -7.83 -14.85 9.72
N LYS A 68 -9.15 -14.77 9.94
CA LYS A 68 -10.16 -15.00 8.90
C LYS A 68 -10.58 -13.72 8.18
N LEU A 69 -9.93 -12.57 8.46
CA LEU A 69 -10.22 -11.30 7.80
C LEU A 69 -9.77 -11.33 6.33
N VAL A 70 -10.70 -11.55 5.41
CA VAL A 70 -10.44 -11.60 3.95
C VAL A 70 -10.47 -10.19 3.35
N SER A 71 -11.43 -9.37 3.76
CA SER A 71 -11.69 -8.06 3.14
C SER A 71 -10.66 -6.97 3.44
N CYS A 72 -9.89 -7.09 4.53
CA CYS A 72 -8.95 -6.07 4.97
C CYS A 72 -7.66 -6.73 5.50
N PRO A 73 -6.91 -7.43 4.62
CA PRO A 73 -5.88 -8.37 5.03
C PRO A 73 -4.71 -7.74 5.80
N TRP A 74 -4.43 -6.46 5.58
CA TRP A 74 -3.41 -5.67 6.30
C TRP A 74 -3.69 -5.52 7.80
N PHE A 75 -4.94 -5.72 8.25
CA PHE A 75 -5.30 -5.66 9.66
C PHE A 75 -5.39 -7.04 10.34
N ARG A 76 -5.09 -8.16 9.65
CA ARG A 76 -5.24 -9.52 10.21
C ARG A 76 -4.53 -9.75 11.54
N LEU A 77 -3.37 -9.12 11.75
CA LEU A 77 -2.58 -9.32 12.97
C LEU A 77 -3.03 -8.41 14.11
N ASP A 78 -3.74 -7.32 13.81
CA ASP A 78 -4.16 -6.31 14.77
C ASP A 78 -5.38 -5.56 14.20
N SER A 79 -6.59 -6.07 14.45
CA SER A 79 -7.83 -5.60 13.84
C SER A 79 -8.81 -5.09 14.88
N CYS A 80 -9.51 -4.01 14.53
CA CYS A 80 -10.71 -3.59 15.25
C CYS A 80 -11.98 -4.32 14.81
N CYS A 81 -12.01 -4.97 13.64
CA CYS A 81 -13.19 -5.58 13.05
C CYS A 81 -13.06 -7.11 12.94
N TYR A 82 -14.21 -7.79 12.90
CA TYR A 82 -14.36 -9.16 12.43
C TYR A 82 -14.84 -9.20 10.98
N GLN A 83 -14.65 -10.32 10.28
CA GLN A 83 -15.12 -10.46 8.89
C GLN A 83 -16.64 -10.27 8.79
N GLU A 84 -17.40 -10.82 9.74
CA GLU A 84 -18.86 -10.68 9.79
C GLU A 84 -19.32 -9.23 10.00
N GLU A 85 -18.52 -8.41 10.69
CA GLU A 85 -18.81 -7.00 10.88
C GLU A 85 -18.54 -6.20 9.60
N VAL A 86 -17.49 -6.55 8.85
CA VAL A 86 -17.26 -5.98 7.51
C VAL A 86 -18.43 -6.29 6.60
N ASP A 87 -18.85 -7.56 6.55
CA ASP A 87 -19.93 -8.00 5.67
C ASP A 87 -21.28 -7.37 6.05
N ARG A 88 -21.52 -7.12 7.35
CA ARG A 88 -22.71 -6.45 7.86
C ARG A 88 -22.73 -4.95 7.57
N LEU A 89 -21.59 -4.27 7.75
CA LEU A 89 -21.50 -2.80 7.57
C LEU A 89 -21.37 -2.40 6.11
N PHE A 90 -20.74 -3.25 5.30
CA PHE A 90 -20.51 -3.04 3.88
C PHE A 90 -21.06 -4.23 3.10
N PRO A 91 -22.41 -4.41 3.08
CA PRO A 91 -23.02 -5.38 2.18
C PRO A 91 -22.59 -5.05 0.75
N ILE A 92 -22.62 -6.03 -0.16
CA ILE A 92 -22.13 -5.88 -1.55
C ILE A 92 -22.61 -4.55 -2.15
N VAL A 93 -21.72 -3.55 -2.18
CA VAL A 93 -21.99 -2.22 -2.72
C VAL A 93 -21.62 -2.28 -4.19
N THR A 94 -22.58 -2.04 -5.07
CA THR A 94 -22.29 -1.91 -6.50
C THR A 94 -21.38 -0.70 -6.70
N PRO A 95 -20.18 -0.89 -7.30
CA PRO A 95 -19.32 0.24 -7.62
C PRO A 95 -20.02 1.26 -8.51
N PRO A 96 -19.61 2.54 -8.49
CA PRO A 96 -20.10 3.55 -9.43
C PRO A 96 -20.01 3.06 -10.87
N ARG A 97 -20.99 3.43 -11.71
CA ARG A 97 -21.01 2.99 -13.11
C ARG A 97 -19.75 3.50 -13.81
N GLY A 98 -19.05 2.63 -14.54
CA GLY A 98 -17.81 3.00 -15.21
C GLY A 98 -16.57 3.05 -14.29
N ALA A 99 -16.68 2.65 -13.02
CA ALA A 99 -15.52 2.42 -12.17
C ALA A 99 -14.64 1.32 -12.78
N ASP A 100 -13.39 1.64 -13.09
CA ASP A 100 -12.38 0.67 -13.49
C ASP A 100 -11.81 -0.09 -12.29
N GLN A 101 -10.80 -0.94 -12.50
CA GLN A 101 -10.20 -1.70 -11.42
C GLN A 101 -9.53 -0.79 -10.38
N VAL A 102 -8.84 0.26 -10.82
CA VAL A 102 -8.14 1.20 -9.95
C VAL A 102 -9.13 1.90 -9.02
N CYS A 103 -10.25 2.40 -9.54
CA CYS A 103 -11.33 2.98 -8.73
C CYS A 103 -11.90 1.96 -7.73
N ARG A 104 -12.18 0.74 -8.18
CA ARG A 104 -12.73 -0.32 -7.31
C ARG A 104 -11.79 -0.66 -6.16
N ASP A 105 -10.48 -0.71 -6.42
CA ASP A 105 -9.49 -1.00 -5.40
C ASP A 105 -9.45 0.13 -4.37
N HIS A 106 -9.43 1.39 -4.79
CA HIS A 106 -9.48 2.55 -3.89
C HIS A 106 -10.74 2.55 -3.00
N LEU A 107 -11.91 2.26 -3.59
CA LEU A 107 -13.17 2.12 -2.85
C LEU A 107 -13.15 0.91 -1.89
N TYR A 108 -12.45 -0.16 -2.26
CA TYR A 108 -12.25 -1.32 -1.40
C TYR A 108 -11.32 -1.02 -0.22
N TYR A 109 -10.27 -0.23 -0.40
CA TYR A 109 -9.42 0.24 0.69
C TYR A 109 -10.16 1.17 1.66
N LEU A 110 -11.08 1.98 1.13
CA LEU A 110 -11.88 2.89 1.94
C LEU A 110 -12.66 2.16 3.03
N LYS A 111 -13.34 1.04 2.74
CA LYS A 111 -14.14 0.31 3.75
C LYS A 111 -13.32 -0.19 4.94
N CYS A 112 -12.00 -0.32 4.80
CA CYS A 112 -11.15 -0.91 5.84
C CYS A 112 -10.88 0.01 7.04
N TYR A 113 -11.36 1.26 7.04
CA TYR A 113 -11.21 2.15 8.21
C TYR A 113 -11.80 1.55 9.49
N ILE A 114 -12.84 0.71 9.37
CA ILE A 114 -13.46 0.05 10.52
C ILE A 114 -12.51 -0.93 11.21
N CYS A 115 -11.52 -1.45 10.49
CA CYS A 115 -10.62 -2.50 10.95
C CYS A 115 -9.31 -1.95 11.53
N SER A 116 -9.02 -0.66 11.40
CA SER A 116 -7.76 -0.08 11.88
C SER A 116 -7.62 -0.19 13.40
N PRO A 117 -6.48 -0.66 13.95
CA PRO A 117 -6.27 -0.72 15.40
C PRO A 117 -6.13 0.67 16.04
N HIS A 118 -5.95 1.71 15.23
CA HIS A 118 -5.83 3.10 15.67
C HIS A 118 -7.11 3.90 15.44
N GLN A 119 -8.27 3.22 15.36
CA GLN A 119 -9.56 3.83 15.06
C GLN A 119 -9.91 5.05 15.95
N HIS A 120 -9.57 5.01 17.23
CA HIS A 120 -9.75 6.13 18.17
C HIS A 120 -9.11 7.47 17.75
N LEU A 121 -8.10 7.44 16.88
CA LEU A 121 -7.43 8.65 16.40
C LEU A 121 -8.29 9.43 15.40
N PHE A 122 -9.10 8.74 14.60
CA PHE A 122 -9.78 9.34 13.45
C PHE A 122 -11.28 9.06 13.36
N TYR A 123 -11.84 8.18 14.19
CA TYR A 123 -13.29 7.89 14.22
C TYR A 123 -13.92 8.42 15.51
N ARG A 124 -14.73 9.47 15.38
CA ARG A 124 -15.42 10.16 16.50
C ARG A 124 -16.77 10.69 16.02
N ASP A 125 -17.75 10.73 16.91
CA ASP A 125 -19.11 11.22 16.61
C ASP A 125 -19.71 10.56 15.35
N GLU A 126 -19.56 9.24 15.26
CA GLU A 126 -20.00 8.42 14.11
C GLU A 126 -19.40 8.82 12.76
N THR A 127 -18.35 9.66 12.77
CA THR A 127 -17.74 10.25 11.58
C THR A 127 -16.28 9.83 11.46
N VAL A 128 -15.84 9.50 10.24
CA VAL A 128 -14.44 9.24 9.91
C VAL A 128 -13.77 10.53 9.49
N THR A 129 -12.60 10.81 10.05
CA THR A 129 -11.66 11.81 9.55
C THR A 129 -10.68 11.15 8.58
N MET A 130 -10.67 11.61 7.33
CA MET A 130 -9.85 11.11 6.23
C MET A 130 -8.66 12.03 6.00
N CYS A 131 -7.51 11.47 5.64
CA CYS A 131 -6.40 12.31 5.20
C CYS A 131 -6.67 12.78 3.76
N GLU A 132 -6.39 14.06 3.48
CA GLU A 132 -6.68 14.69 2.17
C GLU A 132 -6.00 13.95 1.02
N GLU A 133 -4.78 13.45 1.21
CA GLU A 133 -4.05 12.69 0.19
C GLU A 133 -4.76 11.37 -0.20
N PHE A 134 -5.42 10.72 0.76
CA PHE A 134 -6.17 9.49 0.49
C PHE A 134 -7.48 9.82 -0.24
N CYS A 135 -8.11 10.93 0.12
CA CYS A 135 -9.27 11.46 -0.59
C CYS A 135 -8.95 11.81 -2.05
N ASP A 136 -7.82 12.46 -2.29
CA ASP A 136 -7.33 12.78 -3.64
C ASP A 136 -7.08 11.52 -4.45
N SER A 137 -6.47 10.50 -3.84
CA SER A 137 -6.24 9.21 -4.50
C SER A 137 -7.54 8.54 -4.95
N ILE A 138 -8.57 8.52 -4.09
CA ILE A 138 -9.88 7.95 -4.44
C ILE A 138 -10.53 8.78 -5.56
N PHE A 139 -10.51 10.11 -5.45
CA PHE A 139 -11.10 10.99 -6.44
C PHE A 139 -10.47 10.80 -7.82
N TRP A 140 -9.14 10.80 -7.92
CA TRP A 140 -8.46 10.65 -9.21
C TRP A 140 -8.67 9.25 -9.80
N ALA A 141 -8.66 8.20 -8.96
CA ALA A 141 -8.96 6.85 -9.40
C ALA A 141 -10.38 6.73 -9.97
N CYS A 142 -11.35 7.45 -9.38
CA CYS A 142 -12.76 7.32 -9.72
C CYS A 142 -13.31 8.46 -10.59
N ALA A 143 -12.49 9.41 -11.03
CA ALA A 143 -12.92 10.64 -11.72
C ALA A 143 -13.83 10.39 -12.94
N ASN A 144 -13.57 9.31 -13.69
CA ASN A 144 -14.34 8.94 -14.88
C ASN A 144 -15.63 8.14 -14.58
N ALA A 145 -15.79 7.64 -13.35
CA ALA A 145 -16.97 6.89 -12.96
C ALA A 145 -18.16 7.83 -12.71
N THR A 146 -19.36 7.29 -12.84
CA THR A 146 -20.61 8.03 -12.69
C THR A 146 -21.21 7.81 -11.32
N LEU A 147 -21.45 8.90 -10.60
CA LEU A 147 -22.18 8.96 -9.34
C LEU A 147 -23.47 9.75 -9.57
N GLU A 148 -24.62 9.19 -9.19
CA GLU A 148 -25.93 9.86 -9.31
C GLU A 148 -26.30 10.35 -10.74
N GLY A 149 -25.67 9.77 -11.77
CA GLY A 149 -25.93 10.10 -13.18
C GLY A 149 -24.91 11.07 -13.80
N GLU A 150 -24.03 11.67 -13.00
CA GLU A 150 -22.97 12.59 -13.45
C GLU A 150 -21.57 12.01 -13.19
N ARG A 151 -20.56 12.44 -13.95
CA ARG A 151 -19.19 11.97 -13.70
C ARG A 151 -18.69 12.57 -12.40
N ILE A 152 -17.93 11.80 -11.63
CA ILE A 152 -17.36 12.26 -10.35
C ILE A 152 -16.49 13.51 -10.56
N SER A 153 -15.74 13.61 -11.66
CA SER A 153 -14.95 14.80 -12.00
C SER A 153 -15.77 16.05 -12.28
N ASP A 154 -17.05 15.90 -12.61
CA ASP A 154 -17.94 17.00 -12.95
C ASP A 154 -18.68 17.50 -11.70
N LEU A 155 -18.87 16.61 -10.70
CA LEU A 155 -19.50 16.91 -9.42
C LEU A 155 -18.55 17.52 -8.38
N TYR A 156 -17.26 17.19 -8.45
CA TYR A 156 -16.26 17.59 -7.44
C TYR A 156 -14.97 18.05 -8.11
N SER A 157 -14.33 19.06 -7.54
CA SER A 157 -13.11 19.65 -8.11
C SER A 157 -11.83 18.94 -7.67
N ASN A 158 -11.87 18.23 -6.54
CA ASN A 158 -10.71 17.56 -5.91
C ASN A 158 -11.17 16.48 -4.91
N GLY A 159 -10.21 15.75 -4.33
CA GLY A 159 -10.50 14.71 -3.34
C GLY A 159 -11.12 15.22 -2.07
N ARG A 160 -10.69 16.39 -1.59
CA ARG A 160 -11.29 17.02 -0.41
C ARG A 160 -12.80 17.23 -0.58
N GLU A 161 -13.22 17.84 -1.69
CA GLU A 161 -14.63 18.04 -2.01
C GLU A 161 -15.38 16.72 -2.16
N TYR A 162 -14.77 15.73 -2.82
CA TYR A 162 -15.33 14.39 -2.94
C TYR A 162 -15.60 13.77 -1.55
N CYS A 163 -14.60 13.72 -0.66
CA CYS A 163 -14.74 13.14 0.67
C CYS A 163 -15.77 13.90 1.55
N LEU A 164 -15.77 15.23 1.48
CA LEU A 164 -16.79 16.05 2.18
C LEU A 164 -18.20 15.74 1.66
N GLY A 165 -18.36 15.59 0.34
CA GLY A 165 -19.61 15.15 -0.29
C GLY A 165 -20.07 13.78 0.20
N ARG A 166 -19.13 12.89 0.52
CA ARG A 166 -19.35 11.56 1.14
C ARG A 166 -19.52 11.59 2.67
N LYS A 167 -19.65 12.78 3.27
CA LYS A 167 -19.86 13.00 4.72
C LYS A 167 -18.69 12.60 5.62
N PHE A 168 -17.47 12.56 5.07
CA PHE A 168 -16.26 12.45 5.88
C PHE A 168 -15.80 13.82 6.39
N ARG A 169 -15.04 13.83 7.48
CA ARG A 169 -14.16 14.96 7.83
C ARG A 169 -12.85 14.80 7.05
N VAL A 170 -12.17 15.90 6.74
CA VAL A 170 -10.91 15.86 5.97
C VAL A 170 -9.85 16.75 6.62
N GLU A 171 -8.72 16.13 6.97
CA GLU A 171 -7.53 16.79 7.49
C GLU A 171 -6.46 16.91 6.40
N LYS A 172 -5.79 18.06 6.35
CA LYS A 172 -4.82 18.39 5.30
C LYS A 172 -3.51 17.59 5.38
N GLU A 173 -3.15 17.16 6.59
CA GLU A 173 -1.86 16.55 6.85
C GLU A 173 -2.04 15.18 7.50
N SER A 174 -1.23 14.23 7.05
CA SER A 174 -1.04 12.92 7.65
C SER A 174 -0.35 13.05 9.01
N SER A 175 -1.07 13.56 10.00
CA SER A 175 -0.60 13.78 11.37
C SER A 175 -0.78 12.54 12.27
N GLY A 176 -1.31 11.45 11.71
CA GLY A 176 -1.76 10.27 12.46
C GLY A 176 -3.17 10.39 13.03
N ALA A 177 -3.83 11.55 12.89
CA ALA A 177 -5.20 11.80 13.36
C ALA A 177 -6.29 11.54 12.30
N CYS A 178 -5.91 11.04 11.13
CA CYS A 178 -6.81 10.78 10.01
C CYS A 178 -6.53 9.39 9.42
N TYR A 179 -7.54 8.82 8.76
CA TYR A 179 -7.41 7.52 8.10
C TYR A 179 -6.75 7.65 6.74
N THR A 180 -5.75 6.81 6.53
CA THR A 180 -5.09 6.57 5.25
C THR A 180 -4.57 5.13 5.23
N VAL A 181 -4.39 4.57 4.04
CA VAL A 181 -3.67 3.31 3.85
C VAL A 181 -2.65 3.48 2.73
N PRO A 182 -1.48 2.84 2.82
CA PRO A 182 -0.56 2.79 1.71
C PRO A 182 -1.22 2.01 0.56
N ILE A 183 -1.63 2.74 -0.48
CA ILE A 183 -2.11 2.14 -1.72
C ILE A 183 -0.86 1.71 -2.48
N VAL A 184 -0.46 0.47 -2.28
CA VAL A 184 0.61 -0.12 -3.08
C VAL A 184 -0.04 -0.52 -4.41
N PRO A 185 0.37 0.06 -5.56
CA PRO A 185 -0.03 -0.49 -6.84
C PRO A 185 0.43 -1.95 -6.87
N GLU A 186 -0.48 -2.89 -7.10
CA GLU A 186 -0.05 -4.25 -7.40
C GLU A 186 0.85 -4.17 -8.64
N GLU A 187 2.15 -4.35 -8.43
CA GLU A 187 3.07 -4.63 -9.53
C GLU A 187 2.44 -5.80 -10.30
N PRO A 188 2.24 -5.67 -11.63
CA PRO A 188 1.60 -6.72 -12.40
C PRO A 188 2.34 -8.01 -12.11
N ALA A 189 1.62 -9.00 -11.56
CA ALA A 189 2.18 -10.28 -11.18
C ALA A 189 3.08 -10.77 -12.32
N SER A 190 4.39 -10.71 -12.11
CA SER A 190 5.31 -11.32 -13.04
C SER A 190 4.90 -12.78 -13.12
N SER A 191 4.55 -13.20 -14.33
CA SER A 191 4.21 -14.57 -14.66
C SER A 191 5.41 -15.47 -14.32
N ALA A 192 5.50 -15.90 -13.07
CA ALA A 192 6.20 -17.10 -12.68
C ALA A 192 5.18 -18.25 -12.69
N TYR A 193 4.57 -18.50 -13.86
CA TYR A 193 4.07 -19.83 -14.16
C TYR A 193 5.28 -20.73 -14.30
N SER A 194 5.57 -21.47 -13.24
CA SER A 194 6.55 -22.55 -13.23
C SER A 194 6.15 -23.57 -14.29
N THR A 195 6.86 -23.58 -15.42
CA THR A 195 6.81 -24.64 -16.42
C THR A 195 7.42 -25.91 -15.82
N HIS A 196 6.66 -26.64 -15.01
CA HIS A 196 6.87 -28.07 -14.85
C HIS A 196 6.36 -28.76 -16.12
N HIS A 197 7.24 -28.88 -17.09
CA HIS A 197 7.09 -29.78 -18.23
C HIS A 197 7.08 -31.23 -17.72
N HIS A 198 5.92 -31.87 -17.73
CA HIS A 198 5.81 -33.30 -18.01
C HIS A 198 5.52 -33.48 -19.50
N PRO A 199 6.21 -34.39 -20.21
CA PRO A 199 6.02 -34.58 -21.64
C PRO A 199 4.81 -35.48 -21.88
N ALA A 200 3.70 -34.89 -22.33
CA ALA A 200 2.67 -35.62 -23.05
C ALA A 200 2.96 -35.45 -24.54
N ALA A 201 3.39 -36.54 -25.17
CA ALA A 201 3.60 -36.62 -26.61
C ALA A 201 2.29 -36.31 -27.35
N VAL A 202 2.23 -35.17 -28.03
CA VAL A 202 1.18 -34.85 -28.99
C VAL A 202 1.86 -34.56 -30.32
N ARG A 203 1.71 -35.52 -31.24
CA ARG A 203 2.12 -35.44 -32.64
C ARG A 203 1.31 -34.36 -33.35
N ILE A 204 1.96 -33.28 -33.76
CA ILE A 204 1.37 -32.31 -34.69
C ILE A 204 1.90 -32.64 -36.09
N THR A 205 1.01 -33.17 -36.92
CA THR A 205 1.25 -33.46 -38.33
C THR A 205 1.31 -32.16 -39.13
N LEU A 206 2.48 -31.85 -39.69
CA LEU A 206 2.69 -30.76 -40.64
C LEU A 206 1.95 -31.02 -41.95
N LEU A 207 0.85 -30.30 -42.20
CA LEU A 207 0.28 -30.16 -43.54
C LEU A 207 0.93 -28.96 -44.23
N ILE A 208 2.02 -29.22 -44.94
CA ILE A 208 2.62 -28.27 -45.88
C ILE A 208 1.71 -28.20 -47.09
N THR A 209 1.10 -27.03 -47.29
CA THR A 209 0.29 -26.69 -48.45
C THR A 209 1.18 -26.61 -49.70
N SER A 210 1.12 -27.66 -50.53
CA SER A 210 1.70 -27.68 -51.88
C SER A 210 0.80 -26.86 -52.83
N TRP A 211 1.16 -25.59 -53.03
CA TRP A 211 0.63 -24.72 -54.08
C TRP A 211 1.58 -24.71 -55.29
N THR A 212 1.89 -25.87 -55.90
CA THR A 212 2.67 -25.89 -57.16
C THR A 212 2.38 -27.09 -58.08
N LEU A 213 1.15 -27.62 -58.13
CA LEU A 213 0.81 -28.72 -59.06
C LEU A 213 -0.61 -28.68 -59.63
N PHE A 214 -1.12 -27.48 -59.96
CA PHE A 214 -2.36 -27.29 -60.74
C PHE A 214 -2.14 -26.70 -62.15
N ILE A 215 -0.90 -26.63 -62.63
CA ILE A 215 -0.57 -26.23 -64.01
C ILE A 215 0.19 -27.38 -64.70
N THR A 216 -0.49 -28.49 -64.99
CA THR A 216 -0.08 -29.46 -66.05
C THR A 216 -1.19 -30.41 -66.51
N ALA A 217 -2.46 -30.25 -66.11
CA ALA A 217 -3.57 -31.09 -66.59
C ALA A 217 -4.59 -30.32 -67.44
N LYS A 218 -4.10 -29.48 -68.37
CA LYS A 218 -4.96 -28.82 -69.38
C LYS A 218 -4.32 -28.74 -70.77
N LEU A 219 -3.53 -29.75 -71.14
CA LEU A 219 -3.00 -29.91 -72.50
C LEU A 219 -2.88 -31.39 -72.91
N THR A 220 -3.99 -32.13 -72.83
CA THR A 220 -4.17 -33.40 -73.55
C THR A 220 -5.66 -33.68 -73.75
N LEU A 221 -6.33 -32.78 -74.46
CA LEU A 221 -7.63 -33.00 -75.13
C LEU A 221 -7.87 -31.82 -76.07
N LEU A 222 -7.07 -31.81 -77.15
CA LEU A 222 -7.36 -31.35 -78.51
C LEU A 222 -6.18 -31.74 -79.40
#